data_AF-A0A848ULQ8-F1
#
_entry.id   AF-A0A848ULQ8-F1
#
_cell.length_a   1.000
_cell.length_b   1.000
_cell.length_c   1.000
_cell.angle_alpha   90.00
_cell.angle_beta   90.00
_cell.angle_gamma   90.00
#
_symmetry.space_group_name_H-M   'P 1'
#
loop_
_entity.id
_entity.type
_entity.pdbx_description
1 polymer ?
#
loop_
_entity_poly.entity_id
_entity_poly.type
_entity_poly.pdbx_seq_one_letter_code
_entity_poly.pdbx_strand_id
1 'polypeptide(L)' 'MKFILAFSICSAITGFCNNTATVPTEYNSWTECVNGGAKIITTFTEKYETKMNEEKLYVSYFCNEIKKETT' A
#
# COMPACT_ATOMS: atom_id res chain seq x y z
N MET A 1 -3.11 18.71 7.54
CA MET A 1 -3.71 17.52 6.91
C MET A 1 -2.80 16.35 7.18
N LYS A 2 -3.34 15.13 7.26
CA LYS A 2 -2.55 13.91 7.44
C LYS A 2 -2.88 12.94 6.30
N PHE A 3 -1.98 12.02 6.03
CA PHE A 3 -2.17 11.03 4.98
C PHE A 3 -1.96 9.63 5.54
N ILE A 4 -2.74 8.66 5.08
CA ILE A 4 -2.56 7.24 5.38
C ILE A 4 -2.38 6.47 4.08
N LEU A 5 -1.57 5.41 4.13
CA LEU A 5 -1.35 4.53 3.00
C LEU A 5 -2.52 3.55 2.88
N ALA A 6 -3.12 3.46 1.71
CA ALA A 6 -4.09 2.43 1.34
C ALA A 6 -3.48 1.56 0.23
N PHE A 7 -3.63 0.23 0.34
CA PHE A 7 -3.05 -0.70 -0.62
C PHE A 7 -3.95 -1.92 -0.88
N SER A 8 -3.77 -2.51 -2.05
CA SER A 8 -4.34 -3.79 -2.46
C SER A 8 -3.26 -4.65 -3.10
N ILE A 9 -3.32 -5.95 -2.86
CA ILE A 9 -2.51 -6.97 -3.53
C ILE A 9 -3.36 -7.55 -4.64
N CYS A 10 -2.81 -7.56 -5.84
CA CYS A 10 -3.45 -8.03 -7.05
C CYS A 10 -2.65 -9.15 -7.70
N SER A 11 -3.31 -10.05 -8.43
CA SER A 11 -2.64 -11.04 -9.28
C SER A 11 -2.75 -10.67 -10.75
N ALA A 12 -1.64 -10.67 -11.47
CA ALA A 12 -1.63 -10.49 -12.92
C ALA A 12 -2.14 -11.72 -13.69
N ILE A 13 -2.22 -12.89 -13.04
CA ILE A 13 -2.76 -14.12 -13.66
C ILE A 13 -4.28 -14.08 -13.68
N THR A 14 -4.90 -13.76 -12.55
CA THR A 14 -6.36 -13.81 -12.40
C THR A 14 -7.04 -12.46 -12.61
N GLY A 15 -6.29 -11.35 -12.54
CA GLY A 15 -6.84 -9.99 -12.55
C GLY A 15 -7.54 -9.61 -11.24
N PHE A 16 -7.57 -10.50 -10.24
CA PHE A 16 -8.21 -10.24 -8.95
C PHE A 16 -7.32 -9.38 -8.05
N CYS A 17 -7.94 -8.42 -7.35
CA CYS A 17 -7.33 -7.63 -6.28
C CYS A 17 -8.08 -7.89 -4.98
N ASN A 18 -7.35 -8.02 -3.88
CA ASN A 18 -7.97 -8.07 -2.57
C ASN A 18 -8.60 -6.72 -2.16
N ASN A 19 -9.43 -6.76 -1.12
CA ASN A 19 -9.98 -5.55 -0.53
C ASN A 19 -8.85 -4.62 -0.08
N THR A 20 -9.03 -3.33 -0.35
CA THR A 20 -8.08 -2.30 0.05
C THR A 20 -7.96 -2.27 1.57
N ALA A 21 -6.72 -2.34 2.06
CA ALA A 21 -6.37 -2.21 3.46
C ALA A 21 -5.60 -0.90 3.70
N THR A 22 -5.67 -0.38 4.91
CA THR A 22 -4.95 0.84 5.32
C THR A 22 -3.84 0.51 6.30
N VAL A 23 -2.68 1.15 6.15
CA VAL A 23 -1.62 1.12 7.15
C VAL A 23 -1.87 2.24 8.16
N PRO A 24 -1.81 1.99 9.47
CA PRO A 24 -2.14 2.98 10.50
C PRO A 24 -1.10 4.11 10.64
N THR A 25 0.01 4.05 9.91
CA THR A 25 1.02 5.10 9.89
C THR A 25 0.45 6.38 9.27
N GLU A 26 0.44 7.46 10.05
CA GLU A 26 0.12 8.80 9.56
C GLU A 26 1.36 9.52 9.02
N TYR A 27 1.22 10.12 7.85
CA TYR A 27 2.23 10.95 7.20
C TYR A 27 1.81 12.41 7.19
N ASN A 28 2.78 13.33 7.19
CA ASN A 28 2.54 14.77 7.22
C ASN A 28 2.32 15.39 5.83
N SER A 29 2.72 14.68 4.78
CA SER A 29 2.54 15.12 3.40
C SER A 29 2.22 13.95 2.47
N TRP A 30 1.62 14.27 1.32
CA TRP A 30 1.38 13.29 0.25
C TRP A 30 2.67 12.59 -0.17
N THR A 31 3.73 13.36 -0.43
CA THR A 31 5.04 12.85 -0.86
C THR A 31 5.66 11.90 0.17
N GLU A 32 5.55 12.22 1.46
CA GLU A 32 6.03 11.35 2.54
C GLU A 32 5.28 10.03 2.56
N CYS A 33 3.95 10.07 2.39
CA CYS A 33 3.13 8.86 2.30
C CYS A 33 3.47 8.01 1.08
N VAL A 34 3.62 8.61 -0.11
CA VAL A 34 3.96 7.87 -1.34
C VAL A 34 5.31 7.19 -1.21
N ASN A 35 6.32 7.92 -0.73
CA ASN A 35 7.66 7.36 -0.51
C ASN A 35 7.66 6.28 0.58
N GLY A 36 6.86 6.44 1.63
CA GLY A 36 6.66 5.44 2.67
C GLY A 36 6.02 4.16 2.12
N GLY A 37 4.99 4.30 1.28
CA GLY A 37 4.32 3.19 0.59
C GLY A 37 5.27 2.41 -0.31
N ALA A 38 6.06 3.10 -1.12
CA ALA A 38 7.08 2.45 -1.97
C ALA A 38 8.03 1.57 -1.15
N LYS A 39 8.55 2.09 -0.02
CA LYS A 39 9.44 1.32 0.87
C LYS A 39 8.77 0.09 1.46
N ILE A 40 7.54 0.23 1.95
CA ILE A 40 6.76 -0.88 2.51
C ILE A 40 6.56 -1.97 1.45
N ILE A 41 6.26 -1.57 0.22
CA ILE A 41 6.06 -2.50 -0.89
C ILE A 41 7.34 -3.22 -1.25
N THR A 42 8.47 -2.52 -1.34
CA THR A 42 9.78 -3.16 -1.58
C THR A 42 10.06 -4.22 -0.51
N THR A 43 9.92 -3.88 0.76
CA THR A 43 10.09 -4.84 1.87
C THR A 43 9.11 -6.02 1.77
N PHE A 44 7.86 -5.76 1.38
CA PHE A 44 6.86 -6.82 1.18
C PHE A 44 7.25 -7.74 0.02
N THR A 45 7.66 -7.18 -1.12
CA THR A 45 8.06 -7.96 -2.31
C THR A 45 9.28 -8.82 -2.04
N GLU A 46 10.27 -8.30 -1.30
CA GLU A 46 11.46 -9.05 -0.88
C GLU A 46 11.10 -10.18 0.09
N LYS A 47 10.27 -9.89 1.09
CA LYS A 47 9.86 -10.87 2.11
C LYS A 47 9.06 -12.04 1.53
N TYR A 48 8.27 -11.80 0.49
CA TYR A 48 7.38 -12.80 -0.11
C TYR A 48 7.78 -13.16 -1.55
N GLU A 49 9.06 -13.03 -1.90
CA GLU A 49 9.61 -13.17 -3.26
C GLU A 49 9.07 -14.39 -4.02
N THR A 50 9.12 -15.59 -3.43
CA THR A 50 8.62 -16.82 -4.07
C THR A 50 7.15 -16.68 -4.48
N LYS A 51 6.29 -16.24 -3.55
CA LYS A 51 4.85 -16.08 -3.79
C LYS A 51 4.58 -14.98 -4.83
N MET A 52 5.28 -13.86 -4.74
CA MET A 52 5.16 -12.76 -5.72
C MET A 52 5.48 -13.26 -7.14
N ASN A 53 6.52 -14.09 -7.28
CA ASN A 53 6.97 -14.62 -8.57
C ASN A 53 6.05 -15.71 -9.14
N GLU A 54 5.56 -16.62 -8.30
CA GLU A 54 4.68 -17.73 -8.72
C GLU A 54 3.29 -17.23 -9.11
N GLU A 55 2.69 -16.38 -8.28
CA GLU A 55 1.31 -15.89 -8.47
C GLU A 55 1.24 -14.59 -9.30
N LYS A 56 2.39 -14.09 -9.77
CA LYS A 56 2.57 -12.79 -10.45
C LYS A 56 1.84 -11.66 -9.72
N LEU A 57 2.08 -11.59 -8.42
CA LEU A 57 1.43 -10.59 -7.57
C LEU A 57 2.08 -9.23 -7.76
N TYR A 58 1.28 -8.18 -7.62
CA TYR A 58 1.75 -6.80 -7.53
C TYR A 58 0.93 -6.05 -6.49
N VAL A 59 1.53 -5.01 -5.91
CA VAL A 59 0.86 -4.16 -4.92
C VAL A 59 0.47 -2.85 -5.59
N SER A 60 -0.82 -2.55 -5.59
CA SER A 60 -1.36 -1.23 -5.95
C SER A 60 -1.56 -0.43 -4.67
N TYR A 61 -1.14 0.83 -4.64
CA TYR A 61 -1.27 1.67 -3.46
C TYR A 61 -1.52 3.13 -3.80
N PHE A 62 -2.10 3.84 -2.85
CA PHE A 62 -2.33 5.27 -2.91
C PHE A 62 -2.38 5.87 -1.51
N CYS A 63 -2.28 7.19 -1.44
CA CYS A 63 -2.38 7.93 -0.20
C CYS A 63 -3.77 8.52 -0.06
N ASN A 64 -4.39 8.30 1.10
CA ASN A 64 -5.67 8.92 1.44
C ASN A 64 -5.42 10.10 2.36
N GLU A 65 -5.94 11.26 1.99
CA GLU A 65 -5.99 12.41 2.89
C GLU A 65 -7.03 12.15 3.97
N ILE A 66 -6.61 12.28 5.23
CA ILE A 66 -7.48 12.20 6.40
C ILE A 66 -7.60 13.57 7.04
N LYS A 67 -8.85 13.98 7.26
CA LYS A 67 -9.16 15.10 8.15
C LYS A 67 -9.15 14.54 9.56
N LYS A 68 -8.28 15.04 10.44
CA LYS A 68 -8.45 14.78 11.87
C LYS A 68 -9.80 15.39 12.26
N GLU A 69 -10.79 14.56 12.56
CA GLU A 69 -11.93 15.02 13.33
C GLU A 69 -11.36 15.47 14.68
N THR A 70 -11.37 16.79 14.92
CA THR A 70 -11.24 17.34 16.27
C THR A 70 -12.50 16.93 17.01
N THR A 71 -12.45 15.79 17.70
CA THR A 71 -13.36 15.50 18.81
C THR A 71 -13.02 16.40 20.00
#